data_AF-A0A7W7WL80-F1
#
_entry.id   AF-A0A7W7WL80-F1
#
_cell.length_a   1.000
_cell.length_b   1.000
_cell.length_c   1.000
_cell.angle_alpha   90.00
_cell.angle_beta   90.00
_cell.angle_gamma   90.00
#
_symmetry.space_group_name_H-M   'P 1'
#
loop_
_entity.id
_entity.type
_entity.pdbx_description
1 polymer ?
#
loop_
_entity_poly.entity_id
_entity_poly.type
_entity_poly.pdbx_seq_one_letter_code
_entity_poly.pdbx_strand_id
1 'polypeptide(L)'
;MKRKLALGAALSASALLAGAIQVSAGTAQAVPTPVVGQQRAALLAQADGAAPAAARALGLGSQERLVVKDVVADADGSRHLRYERTYGGLPVLGGDLIVHQDAKGSVKSVDRAIPGTLAPTGLTPKLSAGQAAAQATAAVRATLGTAKDSDEPALTSVDRTGAAQLVLWAATGSPRLAYRTTVEGVRADGTPSSQLLVTDAATGELLSSHEQVQTSNAAGTGNGVFVGNVALTTNYTGSTYELKDNTRGGQYTVTLKNKQGGSGTLYTDADNAWGTGTVSSDQSAAVDAQFGAAATWDFYKNTFGRSGIRGDGVGAYSRVHYGRNYVNAFWSDSCFCMTYGDGASNTHPLTELDVAGHEMTHGVTANTAGLNYSGESGGLNEATSDIFGSMVEFSANLPKDNPDYLIGELIDINGNGTPLRYMDKPSKDGRSADSWSSGVGSLDVHYSSGVANHFFYLLAEGSGAKTVNGVSYNSPTSNGSTLAGIGRAKAQQVWYRALTVYMTSTTDYAAARTATLNAATDLYGSGSAEYAAVAATWSAVNVN
;
A
#
# COMPACT_ATOMS: atom_id res chain seq x y z
N MET A 1 -39.12 -49.28 -37.91
CA MET A 1 -40.52 -48.93 -38.27
C MET A 1 -40.51 -47.66 -39.13
N LYS A 2 -41.08 -47.77 -40.34
CA LYS A 2 -41.56 -46.78 -41.35
C LYS A 2 -41.30 -45.27 -41.08
N ARG A 3 -40.47 -44.55 -41.88
CA ARG A 3 -40.75 -43.84 -43.18
C ARG A 3 -41.93 -42.85 -43.07
N LYS A 4 -41.85 -41.55 -43.43
CA LYS A 4 -41.66 -40.88 -44.75
C LYS A 4 -41.56 -39.33 -44.48
N LEU A 5 -41.02 -38.43 -45.31
CA LEU A 5 -41.30 -38.16 -46.73
C LEU A 5 -40.15 -37.39 -47.42
N ALA A 6 -40.08 -37.58 -48.73
CA ALA A 6 -39.18 -36.96 -49.69
C ALA A 6 -39.93 -35.95 -50.59
N LEU A 7 -39.16 -35.03 -51.22
CA LEU A 7 -39.25 -34.39 -52.56
C LEU A 7 -38.47 -33.05 -52.46
N GLY A 8 -37.42 -32.69 -53.22
CA GLY A 8 -37.21 -32.71 -54.68
C GLY A 8 -37.83 -31.44 -55.28
N ALA A 9 -37.13 -30.41 -55.79
CA ALA A 9 -36.14 -30.33 -56.90
C ALA A 9 -35.41 -28.94 -56.86
N ALA A 10 -34.10 -28.80 -57.11
CA ALA A 10 -33.39 -28.50 -58.39
C ALA A 10 -33.76 -27.11 -59.01
N LEU A 11 -32.92 -26.20 -59.53
CA LEU A 11 -31.53 -26.09 -60.05
C LEU A 11 -31.06 -24.61 -59.79
N SER A 12 -29.80 -24.14 -59.82
CA SER A 12 -28.78 -24.16 -60.92
C SER A 12 -27.47 -23.57 -60.33
N ALA A 13 -26.29 -24.22 -60.43
CA ALA A 13 -25.19 -23.91 -61.38
C ALA A 13 -24.83 -22.40 -61.47
N SER A 14 -23.61 -21.89 -61.24
CA SER A 14 -22.26 -22.39 -61.52
C SER A 14 -21.19 -21.60 -60.74
N ALA A 15 -20.01 -22.20 -60.61
CA ALA A 15 -18.79 -21.62 -60.06
C ALA A 15 -18.23 -20.42 -60.86
N LEU A 16 -17.45 -19.55 -60.20
CA LEU A 16 -16.05 -19.25 -60.58
C LEU A 16 -15.37 -18.28 -59.60
N LEU A 17 -14.07 -18.52 -59.42
CA LEU A 17 -13.12 -17.85 -58.53
C LEU A 17 -12.77 -16.42 -58.97
N ALA A 18 -12.57 -15.59 -57.93
CA ALA A 18 -11.47 -14.65 -57.70
C ALA A 18 -11.09 -13.57 -58.74
N GLY A 19 -11.12 -12.33 -58.25
CA GLY A 19 -9.99 -11.40 -58.37
C GLY A 19 -10.26 -10.10 -59.13
N ALA A 20 -10.44 -8.99 -58.40
CA ALA A 20 -9.82 -7.68 -58.67
C ALA A 20 -10.21 -6.68 -57.56
N ILE A 21 -9.21 -5.94 -57.10
CA ILE A 21 -9.23 -4.90 -56.04
C ILE A 21 -9.54 -3.53 -56.69
N GLN A 22 -9.98 -2.56 -55.85
CA GLN A 22 -9.90 -1.08 -55.96
C GLN A 22 -11.23 -0.35 -56.25
N VAL A 23 -11.67 0.74 -55.58
CA VAL A 23 -11.17 1.66 -54.52
C VAL A 23 -12.40 2.30 -53.83
N SER A 24 -12.25 2.76 -52.58
CA SER A 24 -12.63 4.12 -52.09
C SER A 24 -13.37 4.12 -50.76
N ALA A 25 -12.66 4.62 -49.74
CA ALA A 25 -13.22 5.07 -48.48
C ALA A 25 -14.15 6.29 -48.69
N GLY A 26 -15.29 6.31 -48.00
CA GLY A 26 -16.25 7.41 -48.04
C GLY A 26 -17.32 7.32 -46.95
N THR A 27 -16.99 7.92 -45.80
CA THR A 27 -17.88 8.45 -44.74
C THR A 27 -18.94 7.54 -44.14
N ALA A 28 -18.57 6.81 -43.08
CA ALA A 28 -19.53 6.50 -42.01
C ALA A 28 -19.71 7.77 -41.17
N GLN A 29 -20.93 8.29 -41.19
CA GLN A 29 -21.36 9.46 -40.43
C GLN A 29 -21.09 9.27 -38.93
N ALA A 30 -20.60 10.33 -38.29
CA ALA A 30 -20.43 10.39 -36.85
C ALA A 30 -21.78 10.14 -36.14
N VAL A 31 -21.82 9.13 -35.27
CA VAL A 31 -22.92 8.96 -34.31
C VAL A 31 -22.62 9.89 -33.13
N PRO A 32 -23.52 10.82 -32.77
CA PRO A 32 -23.32 11.70 -31.62
C PRO A 32 -23.76 10.97 -30.35
N THR A 33 -22.88 10.83 -29.35
CA THR A 33 -23.33 10.71 -27.96
C THR A 33 -22.27 11.17 -26.95
N PRO A 34 -22.55 12.27 -26.25
CA PRO A 34 -22.56 12.30 -24.79
C PRO A 34 -24.02 12.43 -24.31
N VAL A 35 -24.83 11.37 -24.45
CA VAL A 35 -26.27 11.39 -24.14
C VAL A 35 -26.58 11.01 -22.68
N VAL A 36 -25.70 10.27 -21.99
CA VAL A 36 -25.95 9.83 -20.60
C VAL A 36 -26.03 11.02 -19.62
N GLY A 37 -25.16 12.03 -19.79
CA GLY A 37 -25.15 13.23 -18.94
C GLY A 37 -26.33 14.16 -19.18
N GLN A 38 -26.71 14.41 -20.44
CA GLN A 38 -27.86 15.23 -20.80
C GLN A 38 -29.19 14.56 -20.42
N GLN A 39 -29.28 13.23 -20.55
CA GLN A 39 -30.46 12.45 -20.17
C GLN A 39 -30.65 12.43 -18.65
N ARG A 40 -29.58 12.28 -17.86
CA ARG A 40 -29.66 12.39 -16.38
C ARG A 40 -30.10 13.78 -15.94
N ALA A 41 -29.53 14.85 -16.50
CA ALA A 41 -29.92 16.21 -16.15
C ALA A 41 -31.40 16.51 -16.45
N ALA A 42 -31.89 16.04 -17.62
CA ALA A 42 -33.31 16.16 -17.97
C ALA A 42 -34.23 15.36 -17.03
N LEU A 43 -33.82 14.15 -16.64
CA LEU A 43 -34.56 13.32 -15.68
C LEU A 43 -34.57 13.94 -14.28
N LEU A 44 -33.48 14.58 -13.84
CA LEU A 44 -33.43 15.32 -12.57
C LEU A 44 -34.39 16.51 -12.59
N ALA A 45 -34.38 17.31 -13.67
CA ALA A 45 -35.30 18.44 -13.81
C ALA A 45 -36.77 17.98 -13.85
N GLN A 46 -37.06 16.85 -14.53
CA GLN A 46 -38.40 16.25 -14.54
C GLN A 46 -38.82 15.79 -13.14
N ALA A 47 -37.91 15.11 -12.43
CA ALA A 47 -38.14 14.65 -11.07
C ALA A 47 -38.39 15.81 -10.10
N ASP A 48 -37.68 16.93 -10.28
CA ASP A 48 -37.81 18.12 -9.44
C ASP A 48 -39.18 18.78 -9.65
N GLY A 49 -39.59 18.95 -10.91
CA GLY A 49 -40.94 19.43 -11.24
C GLY A 49 -42.06 18.50 -10.74
N ALA A 50 -41.81 17.19 -10.67
CA ALA A 50 -42.77 16.20 -10.20
C ALA A 50 -42.77 16.01 -8.66
N ALA A 51 -41.77 16.52 -7.94
CA ALA A 51 -41.57 16.28 -6.51
C ALA A 51 -42.80 16.64 -5.64
N PRO A 52 -43.55 17.74 -5.89
CA PRO A 52 -44.77 18.04 -5.13
C PRO A 52 -45.90 17.03 -5.36
N ALA A 53 -46.03 16.50 -6.58
CA ALA A 53 -47.03 15.47 -6.89
C ALA A 53 -46.64 14.13 -6.26
N ALA A 54 -45.35 13.76 -6.33
CA ALA A 54 -44.81 12.59 -5.65
C ALA A 54 -45.04 12.67 -4.13
N ALA A 55 -44.77 13.81 -3.49
CA ALA A 55 -45.01 13.99 -2.07
C ALA A 55 -46.48 13.72 -1.68
N ARG A 56 -47.45 14.19 -2.48
CA ARG A 56 -48.89 13.92 -2.27
C ARG A 56 -49.23 12.43 -2.48
N ALA A 57 -48.72 11.83 -3.55
CA ALA A 57 -48.96 10.41 -3.84
C ALA A 57 -48.39 9.49 -2.74
N LEU A 58 -47.29 9.91 -2.11
CA LEU A 58 -46.64 9.22 -1.00
C LEU A 58 -47.28 9.50 0.37
N GLY A 59 -48.33 10.33 0.43
CA GLY A 59 -49.04 10.67 1.66
C GLY A 59 -48.24 11.52 2.63
N LEU A 60 -47.28 12.32 2.16
CA LEU A 60 -46.47 13.19 3.03
C LEU A 60 -47.31 14.36 3.57
N GLY A 61 -46.99 14.81 4.79
CA GLY A 61 -47.68 15.93 5.44
C GLY A 61 -47.54 17.26 4.69
N SER A 62 -48.42 18.21 4.98
CA SER A 62 -48.45 19.53 4.30
C SER A 62 -47.20 20.38 4.53
N GLN A 63 -46.42 20.11 5.59
CA GLN A 63 -45.14 20.76 5.88
C GLN A 63 -43.95 20.05 5.24
N GLU A 64 -44.16 18.89 4.64
CA GLU A 64 -43.10 18.09 4.06
C GLU A 64 -42.88 18.41 2.59
N ARG A 65 -41.62 18.48 2.17
CA ARG A 65 -41.24 18.59 0.76
C ARG A 65 -40.18 17.56 0.44
N LEU A 66 -40.17 17.13 -0.82
CA LEU A 66 -39.11 16.31 -1.38
C LEU A 66 -38.13 17.21 -2.14
N VAL A 67 -36.85 16.96 -1.95
CA VAL A 67 -35.75 17.60 -2.67
C VAL A 67 -35.03 16.51 -3.44
N VAL A 68 -35.08 16.57 -4.78
CA VAL A 68 -34.40 15.58 -5.62
C VAL A 68 -32.90 15.66 -5.41
N LYS A 69 -32.27 14.50 -5.22
CA LYS A 69 -30.81 14.36 -5.17
C LYS A 69 -30.25 13.64 -6.36
N ASP A 70 -30.92 12.57 -6.77
CA ASP A 70 -30.44 11.78 -7.88
C ASP A 70 -31.57 11.05 -8.60
N VAL A 71 -31.27 10.64 -9.82
CA VAL A 71 -32.09 9.75 -10.63
C VAL A 71 -31.19 8.76 -11.37
N VAL A 72 -31.52 7.48 -11.24
CA VAL A 72 -30.93 6.39 -12.03
C VAL A 72 -32.02 5.84 -12.94
N ALA A 73 -31.67 5.56 -14.19
CA ALA A 73 -32.56 4.89 -15.14
C ALA A 73 -31.90 3.61 -15.63
N ASP A 74 -32.64 2.50 -15.58
CA ASP A 74 -32.17 1.20 -16.02
C ASP A 74 -32.41 0.99 -17.52
N ALA A 75 -31.76 -0.04 -18.08
CA ALA A 75 -31.85 -0.35 -19.50
C ALA A 75 -33.27 -0.73 -19.98
N ASP A 76 -34.11 -1.27 -19.08
CA ASP A 76 -35.52 -1.59 -19.39
C ASP A 76 -36.45 -0.36 -19.25
N GLY A 77 -35.88 0.80 -18.89
CA GLY A 77 -36.58 2.06 -18.72
C GLY A 77 -37.09 2.33 -17.30
N SER A 78 -36.93 1.41 -16.32
CA SER A 78 -37.26 1.72 -14.92
C SER A 78 -36.41 2.88 -14.39
N ARG A 79 -36.93 3.57 -13.39
CA ARG A 79 -36.30 4.75 -12.80
C ARG A 79 -36.27 4.64 -11.28
N HIS A 80 -35.19 5.13 -10.67
CA HIS A 80 -34.98 5.17 -9.23
C HIS A 80 -34.65 6.60 -8.82
N LEU A 81 -35.56 7.24 -8.10
CA LEU A 81 -35.45 8.66 -7.73
C LEU A 81 -35.11 8.77 -6.26
N ARG A 82 -33.95 9.36 -5.95
CA ARG A 82 -33.51 9.58 -4.58
C ARG A 82 -33.90 10.99 -4.14
N TYR A 83 -34.58 11.07 -2.99
CA TYR A 83 -35.03 12.32 -2.41
C TYR A 83 -34.51 12.50 -0.98
N GLU A 84 -34.05 13.71 -0.68
CA GLU A 84 -34.06 14.22 0.70
C GLU A 84 -35.45 14.79 1.03
N ARG A 85 -35.74 14.94 2.32
CA ARG A 85 -36.95 15.64 2.80
C ARG A 85 -36.60 16.93 3.50
N THR A 86 -37.51 17.89 3.39
CA THR A 86 -37.58 19.01 4.33
C THR A 86 -38.90 18.97 5.09
N TYR A 87 -38.92 19.52 6.32
CA TYR A 87 -40.10 19.70 7.14
C TYR A 87 -40.15 21.15 7.63
N GLY A 88 -41.17 21.91 7.23
CA GLY A 88 -41.26 23.34 7.57
C GLY A 88 -40.06 24.15 7.07
N GLY A 89 -39.42 23.71 5.98
CA GLY A 89 -38.20 24.30 5.42
C GLY A 89 -36.89 23.77 6.03
N LEU A 90 -36.93 22.98 7.10
CA LEU A 90 -35.75 22.40 7.72
C LEU A 90 -35.33 21.10 7.03
N PRO A 91 -34.04 20.85 6.77
CA PRO A 91 -33.55 19.55 6.32
C PRO A 91 -33.89 18.45 7.32
N VAL A 92 -34.31 17.28 6.83
CA VAL A 92 -34.60 16.11 7.68
C VAL A 92 -33.46 15.10 7.58
N LEU A 93 -32.72 14.91 8.66
CA LEU A 93 -31.66 13.90 8.75
C LEU A 93 -32.26 12.52 9.06
N GLY A 94 -31.95 11.52 8.23
CA GLY A 94 -32.55 10.18 8.30
C GLY A 94 -34.00 10.13 7.84
N GLY A 95 -34.43 11.11 7.03
CA GLY A 95 -35.77 11.16 6.45
C GLY A 95 -35.83 10.79 4.97
N ASP A 96 -34.69 10.57 4.31
CA ASP A 96 -34.60 10.34 2.88
C ASP A 96 -35.38 9.09 2.40
N LEU A 97 -35.70 9.08 1.11
CA LEU A 97 -36.44 8.00 0.48
C LEU A 97 -36.02 7.79 -0.98
N ILE A 98 -36.25 6.58 -1.48
CA ILE A 98 -36.05 6.21 -2.89
C ILE A 98 -37.39 5.76 -3.45
N VAL A 99 -37.80 6.36 -4.57
CA VAL A 99 -39.02 5.96 -5.31
C VAL A 99 -38.62 5.16 -6.54
N HIS A 100 -39.11 3.93 -6.64
CA HIS A 100 -38.88 3.07 -7.80
C HIS A 100 -40.08 3.13 -8.73
N GLN A 101 -39.84 3.45 -10.00
CA GLN A 101 -40.85 3.57 -11.04
C GLN A 101 -40.57 2.62 -12.19
N ASP A 102 -41.62 2.12 -12.83
CA ASP A 102 -41.47 1.43 -14.11
C ASP A 102 -41.22 2.40 -15.28
N ALA A 103 -40.99 1.85 -16.48
CA ALA A 103 -40.75 2.65 -17.69
C ALA A 103 -41.87 3.63 -18.06
N LYS A 104 -43.08 3.46 -17.50
CA LYS A 104 -44.23 4.36 -17.71
C LYS A 104 -44.33 5.42 -16.60
N GLY A 105 -43.43 5.41 -15.61
CA GLY A 105 -43.42 6.32 -14.47
C GLY A 105 -44.35 5.91 -13.32
N SER A 106 -44.91 4.69 -13.34
CA SER A 106 -45.77 4.21 -12.26
C SER A 106 -44.93 3.76 -11.07
N VAL A 107 -45.25 4.22 -9.86
CA VAL A 107 -44.54 3.83 -8.63
C VAL A 107 -44.76 2.35 -8.33
N LYS A 108 -43.68 1.60 -8.20
CA LYS A 108 -43.67 0.17 -7.85
C LYS A 108 -43.42 -0.05 -6.36
N SER A 109 -42.44 0.66 -5.81
CA SER A 109 -42.06 0.56 -4.40
C SER A 109 -41.41 1.87 -3.94
N VAL A 110 -41.31 2.02 -2.62
CA VAL A 110 -40.70 3.19 -1.97
C VAL A 110 -39.89 2.70 -0.78
N ASP A 111 -38.58 2.92 -0.83
CA ASP A 111 -37.71 2.70 0.31
C ASP A 111 -37.67 3.96 1.15
N ARG A 112 -37.87 3.85 2.47
CA ARG A 112 -37.87 4.98 3.39
C ARG A 112 -36.84 4.74 4.48
N ALA A 113 -36.04 5.76 4.78
CA ALA A 113 -35.07 5.71 5.88
C ALA A 113 -35.75 5.46 7.24
N ILE A 114 -36.97 5.99 7.43
CA ILE A 114 -37.81 5.68 8.58
C ILE A 114 -39.27 5.38 8.21
N PRO A 115 -39.92 4.46 8.94
CA PRO A 115 -41.37 4.27 8.85
C PRO A 115 -42.12 5.39 9.59
N GLY A 116 -43.25 5.84 9.05
CA GLY A 116 -44.17 6.77 9.72
C GLY A 116 -44.08 8.24 9.28
N THR A 117 -44.94 9.06 9.90
CA THR A 117 -45.10 10.49 9.59
C THR A 117 -44.14 11.34 10.42
N LEU A 118 -43.59 12.40 9.83
CA LEU A 118 -42.82 13.38 10.58
C LEU A 118 -43.80 14.26 11.39
N ALA A 119 -43.76 14.15 12.71
CA ALA A 119 -44.64 14.91 13.61
C ALA A 119 -43.88 15.44 14.83
N PRO A 120 -42.92 16.37 14.65
CA PRO A 120 -42.23 16.99 15.77
C PRO A 120 -43.19 17.81 16.63
N THR A 121 -42.90 17.93 17.92
CA THR A 121 -43.71 18.71 18.89
C THR A 121 -43.70 20.23 18.63
N GLY A 122 -42.78 20.72 17.79
CA GLY A 122 -42.66 22.13 17.40
C GLY A 122 -41.37 22.39 16.61
N LEU A 123 -41.26 23.57 16.00
CA LEU A 123 -40.09 23.99 15.21
C LEU A 123 -39.30 25.15 15.85
N THR A 124 -39.62 25.50 17.09
CA THR A 124 -38.91 26.53 17.85
C THR A 124 -37.87 25.86 18.75
N PRO A 125 -36.57 26.09 18.54
CA PRO A 125 -35.53 25.53 19.41
C PRO A 125 -35.53 26.25 20.76
N LYS A 126 -35.17 25.54 21.84
CA LYS A 126 -34.97 26.16 23.16
C LYS A 126 -33.54 26.64 23.36
N LEU A 127 -32.59 26.02 22.65
CA LEU A 127 -31.20 26.46 22.57
C LEU A 127 -30.99 27.33 21.34
N SER A 128 -30.14 28.34 21.49
CA SER A 128 -29.62 29.09 20.33
C SER A 128 -28.61 28.26 19.55
N ALA A 129 -28.45 28.59 18.26
CA ALA A 129 -27.41 27.99 17.42
C ALA A 129 -25.99 28.16 18.01
N GLY A 130 -25.70 29.31 18.64
CA GLY A 130 -24.41 29.56 19.30
C GLY A 130 -24.18 28.63 20.49
N GLN A 131 -25.20 28.37 21.31
CA GLN A 131 -25.11 27.41 22.41
C GLN A 131 -24.89 25.98 21.91
N ALA A 132 -25.61 25.57 20.86
CA ALA A 132 -25.45 24.25 20.27
C ALA A 132 -24.05 24.06 19.64
N ALA A 133 -23.52 25.09 18.96
CA ALA A 133 -22.16 25.07 18.43
C ALA A 133 -21.12 24.93 19.54
N ALA A 134 -21.25 25.71 20.63
CA ALA A 134 -20.34 25.62 21.77
C ALA A 134 -20.39 24.24 22.45
N GLN A 135 -21.58 23.63 22.56
CA GLN A 135 -21.73 22.27 23.07
C GLN A 135 -21.08 21.23 22.16
N ALA A 136 -21.23 21.36 20.84
CA ALA A 136 -20.56 20.48 19.89
C ALA A 136 -19.02 20.61 19.99
N THR A 137 -18.48 21.83 20.07
CA THR A 137 -17.06 22.06 20.31
C THR A 137 -16.58 21.40 21.61
N ALA A 138 -17.35 21.57 22.70
CA ALA A 138 -16.99 21.00 24.00
C ALA A 138 -17.01 19.46 23.97
N ALA A 139 -17.99 18.85 23.30
CA ALA A 139 -18.07 17.40 23.14
C ALA A 139 -16.85 16.83 22.41
N VAL A 140 -16.40 17.47 21.32
CA VAL A 140 -15.18 17.03 20.59
C VAL A 140 -13.91 17.34 21.38
N ARG A 141 -13.83 18.48 22.07
CA ARG A 141 -12.68 18.78 22.94
C ARG A 141 -12.52 17.76 24.07
N ALA A 142 -13.61 17.19 24.56
CA ALA A 142 -13.57 16.15 25.58
C ALA A 142 -12.95 14.83 25.08
N THR A 143 -12.83 14.62 23.77
CA THR A 143 -12.17 13.43 23.19
C THR A 143 -10.71 13.67 22.84
N LEU A 144 -10.14 14.86 23.12
CA LEU A 144 -8.74 15.14 22.88
C LEU A 144 -7.84 14.15 23.65
N GLY A 145 -6.82 13.64 22.97
CA GLY A 145 -5.92 12.63 23.50
C GLY A 145 -6.52 11.22 23.59
N THR A 146 -7.77 11.02 23.18
CA THR A 146 -8.42 9.69 23.15
C THR A 146 -8.46 9.16 21.72
N ALA A 147 -7.94 7.95 21.51
CA ALA A 147 -8.14 7.19 20.29
C ALA A 147 -9.46 6.41 20.40
N LYS A 148 -10.32 6.51 19.38
CA LYS A 148 -11.62 5.84 19.37
C LYS A 148 -11.49 4.36 18.97
N ASP A 149 -10.46 4.04 18.19
CA ASP A 149 -10.10 2.70 17.73
C ASP A 149 -8.56 2.57 17.72
N SER A 150 -8.02 1.35 17.70
CA SER A 150 -6.57 1.10 17.60
C SER A 150 -5.97 1.67 16.32
N ASP A 151 -6.78 1.75 15.27
CA ASP A 151 -6.36 2.14 13.93
C ASP A 151 -6.63 3.63 13.65
N GLU A 152 -7.21 4.35 14.61
CA GLU A 152 -7.58 5.76 14.50
C GLU A 152 -6.77 6.61 15.49
N PRO A 153 -5.74 7.37 15.02
CA PRO A 153 -4.92 8.21 15.89
C PRO A 153 -5.76 9.23 16.68
N ALA A 154 -5.36 9.45 17.93
CA ALA A 154 -6.04 10.36 18.84
C ALA A 154 -6.14 11.78 18.26
N LEU A 155 -7.28 12.44 18.49
CA LEU A 155 -7.45 13.85 18.16
C LEU A 155 -6.55 14.71 19.06
N THR A 156 -5.78 15.63 18.49
CA THR A 156 -4.83 16.48 19.21
C THR A 156 -5.23 17.95 19.24
N SER A 157 -6.04 18.41 18.28
CA SER A 157 -6.55 19.78 18.27
C SER A 157 -8.01 19.87 17.83
N VAL A 158 -8.64 21.00 18.18
CA VAL A 158 -9.90 21.48 17.60
C VAL A 158 -9.62 22.87 17.06
N ASP A 159 -9.68 23.00 15.74
CA ASP A 159 -9.21 24.20 15.04
C ASP A 159 -10.38 25.11 14.67
N ARG A 160 -11.51 24.52 14.29
CA ARG A 160 -12.69 25.27 13.84
C ARG A 160 -13.98 24.58 14.28
N THR A 161 -15.02 25.39 14.49
CA THR A 161 -16.40 24.92 14.61
C THR A 161 -17.27 25.69 13.63
N GLY A 162 -18.01 24.97 12.79
CA GLY A 162 -18.97 25.53 11.85
C GLY A 162 -20.21 26.08 12.55
N ALA A 163 -21.01 26.86 11.82
CA ALA A 163 -22.28 27.34 12.32
C ALA A 163 -23.26 26.16 12.53
N ALA A 164 -23.92 26.13 13.69
CA ALA A 164 -24.94 25.12 13.98
C ALA A 164 -26.19 25.36 13.11
N GLN A 165 -26.50 24.42 12.23
CA GLN A 165 -27.67 24.48 11.36
C GLN A 165 -28.85 23.77 12.01
N LEU A 166 -30.00 24.45 12.12
CA LEU A 166 -31.22 23.84 12.61
C LEU A 166 -31.75 22.80 11.60
N VAL A 167 -32.04 21.59 12.07
CA VAL A 167 -32.49 20.44 11.27
C VAL A 167 -33.59 19.67 12.04
N LEU A 168 -34.29 18.79 11.34
CA LEU A 168 -35.13 17.78 11.96
C LEU A 168 -34.36 16.45 12.00
N TRP A 169 -34.07 15.93 13.20
CA TRP A 169 -33.46 14.62 13.37
C TRP A 169 -34.53 13.54 13.42
N ALA A 170 -34.53 12.63 12.45
CA ALA A 170 -35.51 11.57 12.33
C ALA A 170 -34.91 10.15 12.42
N ALA A 171 -33.58 10.01 12.36
CA ALA A 171 -32.91 8.72 12.17
C ALA A 171 -33.17 7.65 13.26
N THR A 172 -33.65 8.03 14.44
CA THR A 172 -34.01 7.09 15.52
C THR A 172 -35.52 6.78 15.59
N GLY A 173 -36.30 7.17 14.58
CA GLY A 173 -37.75 6.93 14.51
C GLY A 173 -38.60 7.85 15.39
N SER A 174 -37.99 8.79 16.12
CA SER A 174 -38.70 9.81 16.92
C SER A 174 -38.27 11.22 16.47
N PRO A 175 -38.92 11.78 15.44
CA PRO A 175 -38.55 13.05 14.83
C PRO A 175 -38.56 14.21 15.84
N ARG A 176 -37.42 14.88 15.98
CA ARG A 176 -37.26 16.01 16.92
C ARG A 176 -36.33 17.06 16.34
N LEU A 177 -36.48 18.29 16.83
CA LEU A 177 -35.67 19.41 16.38
C LEU A 177 -34.24 19.27 16.92
N ALA A 178 -33.24 19.47 16.07
CA ALA A 178 -31.83 19.31 16.41
C ALA A 178 -30.97 20.35 15.69
N TYR A 179 -29.72 20.47 16.11
CA TYR A 179 -28.68 21.22 15.42
C TYR A 179 -27.65 20.27 14.82
N ARG A 180 -27.31 20.48 13.55
CA ARG A 180 -26.17 19.84 12.89
C ARG A 180 -24.98 20.80 12.90
N THR A 181 -23.86 20.37 13.47
CA THR A 181 -22.64 21.18 13.59
C THR A 181 -21.42 20.36 13.18
N THR A 182 -20.56 20.90 12.32
CA THR A 182 -19.25 20.31 12.00
C THR A 182 -18.18 20.93 12.89
N VAL A 183 -17.33 20.10 13.50
CA VAL A 183 -16.17 20.51 14.29
C VAL A 183 -14.92 19.91 13.66
N GLU A 184 -13.98 20.77 13.27
CA GLU A 184 -12.75 20.40 12.57
C GLU A 184 -11.54 20.44 13.51
N GLY A 185 -10.57 19.57 13.27
CA GLY A 185 -9.33 19.47 14.03
C GLY A 185 -8.28 18.64 13.33
N VAL A 186 -7.21 18.29 14.06
CA VAL A 186 -6.10 17.46 13.55
C VAL A 186 -5.82 16.32 14.54
N ARG A 187 -5.40 15.18 14.01
CA ARG A 187 -5.02 13.98 14.77
C ARG A 187 -3.51 13.91 15.00
N ALA A 188 -3.09 13.02 15.88
CA ALA A 188 -1.68 12.88 16.29
C ALA A 188 -0.72 12.62 15.12
N ASP A 189 -1.19 11.99 14.04
CA ASP A 189 -0.40 11.70 12.83
C ASP A 189 -0.49 12.80 11.75
N GLY A 190 -1.19 13.90 12.02
CA GLY A 190 -1.43 14.99 11.08
C GLY A 190 -2.68 14.84 10.22
N THR A 191 -3.41 13.73 10.32
CA THR A 191 -4.66 13.53 9.56
C THR A 191 -5.72 14.56 10.00
N PRO A 192 -6.37 15.29 9.06
CA PRO A 192 -7.50 16.15 9.38
C PRO A 192 -8.66 15.36 9.97
N SER A 193 -9.40 15.97 10.89
CA SER A 193 -10.66 15.45 11.43
C SER A 193 -11.78 16.43 11.14
N SER A 194 -12.95 15.91 10.77
CA SER A 194 -14.18 16.67 10.54
C SER A 194 -15.36 15.92 11.14
N GLN A 195 -15.65 16.17 12.42
CA GLN A 195 -16.75 15.50 13.10
C GLN A 195 -18.08 16.22 12.87
N LEU A 196 -19.07 15.50 12.37
CA LEU A 196 -20.45 15.97 12.27
C LEU A 196 -21.25 15.55 13.50
N LEU A 197 -21.65 16.52 14.31
CA LEU A 197 -22.43 16.32 15.51
C LEU A 197 -23.89 16.73 15.27
N VAL A 198 -24.81 15.95 15.80
CA VAL A 198 -26.22 16.29 15.88
C VAL A 198 -26.61 16.43 17.35
N THR A 199 -27.02 17.63 17.78
CA THR A 199 -27.41 17.91 19.17
C THR A 199 -28.89 18.26 19.26
N ASP A 200 -29.59 17.77 20.28
CA ASP A 200 -31.00 18.07 20.52
C ASP A 200 -31.22 19.57 20.75
N ALA A 201 -32.13 20.18 20.01
CA ALA A 201 -32.33 21.64 20.04
C ALA A 201 -33.09 22.13 21.28
N ALA A 202 -33.60 21.24 22.12
CA ALA A 202 -34.26 21.55 23.37
C ALA A 202 -33.34 21.33 24.59
N THR A 203 -32.53 20.27 24.59
CA THR A 203 -31.71 19.88 25.75
C THR A 203 -30.22 20.08 25.55
N GLY A 204 -29.74 20.06 24.31
CA GLY A 204 -28.31 20.07 23.97
C GLY A 204 -27.65 18.69 24.04
N GLU A 205 -28.43 17.64 24.28
CA GLU A 205 -27.97 16.26 24.28
C GLU A 205 -27.36 15.89 22.92
N LEU A 206 -26.20 15.22 22.92
CA LEU A 206 -25.59 14.71 21.70
C LEU A 206 -26.37 13.48 21.21
N LEU A 207 -27.09 13.64 20.10
CA LEU A 207 -27.91 12.60 19.49
C LEU A 207 -27.09 11.68 18.56
N SER A 208 -26.06 12.22 17.92
CA SER A 208 -25.17 11.47 17.04
C SER A 208 -23.85 12.23 16.84
N SER A 209 -22.76 11.51 16.65
CA SER A 209 -21.50 12.04 16.12
C SER A 209 -20.88 11.02 15.17
N HIS A 210 -20.36 11.48 14.03
CA HIS A 210 -19.51 10.65 13.16
C HIS A 210 -18.42 11.49 12.48
N GLU A 211 -17.32 10.83 12.18
CA GLU A 211 -16.23 11.40 11.38
C GLU A 211 -16.64 11.46 9.91
N GLN A 212 -16.38 12.59 9.26
CA GLN A 212 -16.65 12.80 7.83
C GLN A 212 -15.40 12.56 6.97
N VAL A 213 -14.20 12.64 7.55
CA VAL A 213 -12.95 12.24 6.89
C VAL A 213 -12.85 10.72 6.87
N GLN A 214 -13.09 10.13 5.70
CA GLN A 214 -12.92 8.70 5.48
C GLN A 214 -11.51 8.46 4.93
N THR A 215 -10.61 7.98 5.79
CA THR A 215 -9.37 7.34 5.33
C THR A 215 -9.67 5.88 5.04
N SER A 216 -9.34 5.42 3.84
CA SER A 216 -9.51 4.02 3.48
C SER A 216 -8.37 3.58 2.59
N ASN A 217 -7.94 2.33 2.77
CA ASN A 217 -6.97 1.73 1.88
C ASN A 217 -7.54 1.70 0.46
N ALA A 218 -6.76 2.19 -0.50
CA ALA A 218 -7.07 2.19 -1.91
C ALA A 218 -6.05 1.34 -2.66
N ALA A 219 -6.47 0.77 -3.78
CA ALA A 219 -5.58 0.06 -4.70
C ALA A 219 -5.06 1.05 -5.75
N GLY A 220 -3.79 1.42 -5.62
CA GLY A 220 -3.06 2.23 -6.59
C GLY A 220 -2.26 1.38 -7.55
N THR A 221 -1.81 2.00 -8.64
CA THR A 221 -0.86 1.40 -9.58
C THR A 221 0.38 2.25 -9.63
N GLY A 222 1.57 1.63 -9.60
CA GLY A 222 2.84 2.31 -9.70
C GLY A 222 3.62 1.84 -10.93
N ASN A 223 4.38 2.73 -11.54
CA ASN A 223 5.44 2.39 -12.49
C ASN A 223 6.77 2.97 -11.99
N GLY A 224 7.57 2.11 -11.35
CA GLY A 224 8.85 2.47 -10.74
C GLY A 224 10.04 2.33 -11.69
N VAL A 225 11.18 2.94 -11.32
CA VAL A 225 12.41 2.87 -12.12
C VAL A 225 12.87 1.42 -12.25
N PHE A 226 12.86 0.66 -11.15
CA PHE A 226 13.38 -0.70 -11.10
C PHE A 226 12.28 -1.74 -10.95
N VAL A 227 11.24 -1.47 -10.16
CA VAL A 227 10.17 -2.46 -9.91
C VAL A 227 9.19 -2.59 -11.08
N GLY A 228 9.16 -1.58 -11.97
CA GLY A 228 8.27 -1.54 -13.13
C GLY A 228 6.81 -1.35 -12.71
N ASN A 229 5.89 -1.97 -13.45
CA ASN A 229 4.46 -1.89 -13.16
C ASN A 229 4.08 -2.78 -11.97
N VAL A 230 3.72 -2.16 -10.85
CA VAL A 230 3.35 -2.84 -9.61
C VAL A 230 2.02 -2.32 -9.06
N ALA A 231 1.32 -3.16 -8.31
CA ALA A 231 0.20 -2.72 -7.49
C ALA A 231 0.73 -2.08 -6.19
N LEU A 232 0.07 -1.02 -5.74
CA LEU A 232 0.39 -0.32 -4.51
C LEU A 232 -0.84 -0.27 -3.61
N THR A 233 -0.66 -0.44 -2.31
CA THR A 233 -1.65 -0.02 -1.33
C THR A 233 -1.41 1.45 -1.01
N THR A 234 -2.44 2.27 -1.20
CA THR A 234 -2.42 3.71 -0.91
C THR A 234 -3.54 4.08 0.06
N ASN A 235 -3.58 5.33 0.51
CA ASN A 235 -4.62 5.81 1.41
C ASN A 235 -5.44 6.89 0.71
N TYR A 236 -6.74 6.66 0.51
CA TYR A 236 -7.64 7.69 0.01
C TYR A 236 -8.19 8.53 1.15
N THR A 237 -8.06 9.85 1.05
CA THR A 237 -8.47 10.81 2.10
C THR A 237 -9.87 11.41 1.86
N GLY A 238 -10.60 10.94 0.84
CA GLY A 238 -11.87 11.52 0.39
C GLY A 238 -11.72 12.57 -0.73
N SER A 239 -10.49 12.99 -1.05
CA SER A 239 -10.23 13.96 -2.13
C SER A 239 -8.95 13.70 -2.93
N THR A 240 -7.95 13.06 -2.31
CA THR A 240 -6.66 12.70 -2.93
C THR A 240 -6.21 11.34 -2.39
N TYR A 241 -5.24 10.74 -3.05
CA TYR A 241 -4.55 9.54 -2.61
C TYR A 241 -3.19 9.91 -2.01
N GLU A 242 -2.82 9.27 -0.92
CA GLU A 242 -1.50 9.37 -0.31
C GLU A 242 -0.73 8.07 -0.57
N LEU A 243 0.57 8.18 -0.84
CA LEU A 243 1.47 7.02 -0.94
C LEU A 243 1.78 6.48 0.46
N LYS A 244 0.74 5.97 1.12
CA LYS A 244 0.69 5.48 2.50
C LYS A 244 -0.11 4.18 2.53
N ASP A 245 0.46 3.16 3.15
CA ASP A 245 -0.12 1.83 3.29
C ASP A 245 -0.45 1.56 4.76
N ASN A 246 -1.72 1.68 5.12
CA ASN A 246 -2.17 1.40 6.50
C ASN A 246 -2.26 -0.11 6.80
N THR A 247 -2.14 -0.99 5.80
CA THR A 247 -2.22 -2.45 5.99
C THR A 247 -0.89 -3.06 6.46
N ARG A 248 0.22 -2.34 6.28
CA ARG A 248 1.57 -2.76 6.66
C ARG A 248 2.18 -1.81 7.68
N GLY A 249 1.48 -1.65 8.80
CA GLY A 249 1.93 -0.86 9.94
C GLY A 249 1.97 0.65 9.68
N GLY A 250 1.27 1.15 8.65
CA GLY A 250 1.19 2.58 8.36
C GLY A 250 2.40 3.16 7.63
N GLN A 251 3.19 2.33 6.93
CA GLN A 251 4.34 2.78 6.15
C GLN A 251 3.94 3.76 5.03
N TYR A 252 4.82 4.71 4.73
CA TYR A 252 4.58 5.73 3.70
C TYR A 252 5.88 6.23 3.07
N THR A 253 5.76 6.96 1.96
CA THR A 253 6.93 7.52 1.27
C THR A 253 6.83 9.04 1.15
N VAL A 254 7.93 9.72 1.48
CA VAL A 254 8.06 11.19 1.38
C VAL A 254 9.17 11.58 0.42
N THR A 255 9.01 12.73 -0.22
CA THR A 255 10.11 13.41 -0.94
C THR A 255 10.83 14.40 -0.05
N LEU A 256 12.16 14.39 -0.09
CA LEU A 256 12.98 15.43 0.51
C LEU A 256 13.30 16.57 -0.46
N LYS A 257 12.87 16.47 -1.73
CA LYS A 257 13.07 17.49 -2.77
C LYS A 257 14.53 17.98 -2.82
N ASN A 258 15.47 17.04 -2.83
CA ASN A 258 16.91 17.27 -2.86
C ASN A 258 17.51 17.92 -1.60
N LYS A 259 16.80 17.91 -0.46
CA LYS A 259 17.32 18.36 0.84
C LYS A 259 17.98 17.20 1.59
N GLN A 260 18.87 17.53 2.51
CA GLN A 260 19.56 16.56 3.39
C GLN A 260 18.97 16.51 4.81
N GLY A 261 17.74 16.99 5.00
CA GLY A 261 17.10 17.01 6.31
C GLY A 261 15.66 17.52 6.28
N GLY A 262 14.97 17.36 7.42
CA GLY A 262 13.54 17.64 7.58
C GLY A 262 12.66 16.39 7.42
N SER A 263 11.38 16.52 7.73
CA SER A 263 10.41 15.41 7.70
C SER A 263 9.96 15.00 6.29
N GLY A 264 10.35 15.76 5.26
CA GLY A 264 9.89 15.56 3.89
C GLY A 264 8.44 15.96 3.65
N THR A 265 7.95 15.67 2.45
CA THR A 265 6.54 15.86 2.07
C THR A 265 5.99 14.53 1.59
N LEU A 266 4.90 14.07 2.20
CA LEU A 266 4.17 12.86 1.78
C LEU A 266 3.72 13.01 0.32
N TYR A 267 3.94 11.96 -0.47
CA TYR A 267 3.44 11.91 -1.83
C TYR A 267 1.92 11.84 -1.83
N THR A 268 1.32 12.74 -2.60
CA THR A 268 -0.12 12.75 -2.89
C THR A 268 -0.34 12.70 -4.39
N ASP A 269 -1.46 12.13 -4.80
CA ASP A 269 -1.85 11.98 -6.19
C ASP A 269 -3.37 12.08 -6.35
N ALA A 270 -3.82 12.55 -7.51
CA ALA A 270 -5.24 12.78 -7.77
C ALA A 270 -5.95 11.55 -8.37
N ASP A 271 -5.24 10.70 -9.10
CA ASP A 271 -5.80 9.58 -9.86
C ASP A 271 -5.33 8.19 -9.40
N ASN A 272 -4.37 8.15 -8.46
CA ASN A 272 -3.79 6.93 -7.87
C ASN A 272 -2.93 6.11 -8.84
N ALA A 273 -2.45 6.74 -9.92
CA ALA A 273 -1.45 6.19 -10.82
C ALA A 273 -0.10 6.91 -10.62
N TRP A 274 0.86 6.18 -10.09
CA TRP A 274 2.11 6.75 -9.58
C TRP A 274 3.27 6.46 -10.53
N GLY A 275 4.06 7.49 -10.86
CA GLY A 275 5.31 7.30 -11.60
C GLY A 275 5.14 6.95 -13.08
N THR A 276 6.25 7.03 -13.82
CA THR A 276 6.27 6.78 -15.28
C THR A 276 7.28 5.70 -15.67
N GLY A 277 7.93 5.08 -14.69
CA GLY A 277 9.01 4.12 -14.88
C GLY A 277 10.34 4.75 -15.31
N THR A 278 10.43 6.08 -15.32
CA THR A 278 11.63 6.83 -15.70
C THR A 278 12.15 7.68 -14.54
N VAL A 279 13.47 7.83 -14.47
CA VAL A 279 14.16 8.62 -13.42
C VAL A 279 13.78 10.10 -13.46
N SER A 280 13.35 10.61 -14.62
CA SER A 280 12.88 12.00 -14.76
C SER A 280 11.57 12.28 -14.01
N SER A 281 10.81 11.26 -13.62
CA SER A 281 9.61 11.42 -12.81
C SER A 281 9.97 11.34 -11.34
N ASP A 282 9.63 12.41 -10.62
CA ASP A 282 9.78 12.52 -9.16
C ASP A 282 9.03 11.39 -8.43
N GLN A 283 7.98 10.80 -9.01
CA GLN A 283 7.25 9.70 -8.38
C GLN A 283 7.87 8.31 -8.61
N SER A 284 8.67 8.08 -9.66
CA SER A 284 9.11 6.71 -10.01
C SER A 284 10.00 6.09 -8.93
N ALA A 285 10.95 6.86 -8.36
CA ALA A 285 11.77 6.39 -7.24
C ALA A 285 10.93 6.20 -5.96
N ALA A 286 9.89 7.02 -5.77
CA ALA A 286 8.95 6.85 -4.67
C ALA A 286 8.12 5.56 -4.80
N VAL A 287 7.75 5.17 -6.02
CA VAL A 287 7.10 3.88 -6.29
C VAL A 287 8.02 2.73 -5.91
N ASP A 288 9.28 2.75 -6.34
CA ASP A 288 10.24 1.70 -6.00
C ASP A 288 10.40 1.61 -4.47
N ALA A 289 10.61 2.74 -3.79
CA ALA A 289 10.78 2.78 -2.34
C ALA A 289 9.52 2.33 -1.55
N GLN A 290 8.32 2.71 -2.00
CA GLN A 290 7.08 2.28 -1.37
C GLN A 290 6.84 0.78 -1.57
N PHE A 291 7.09 0.28 -2.78
CA PHE A 291 6.95 -1.15 -3.08
C PHE A 291 7.99 -1.97 -2.32
N GLY A 292 9.25 -1.53 -2.30
CA GLY A 292 10.34 -2.20 -1.58
C GLY A 292 10.05 -2.30 -0.07
N ALA A 293 9.47 -1.25 0.52
CA ALA A 293 9.00 -1.29 1.90
C ALA A 293 7.93 -2.36 2.14
N ALA A 294 6.93 -2.42 1.27
CA ALA A 294 5.86 -3.41 1.32
C ALA A 294 6.34 -4.85 1.09
N ALA A 295 7.18 -5.07 0.08
CA ALA A 295 7.74 -6.37 -0.25
C ALA A 295 8.60 -6.91 0.90
N THR A 296 9.41 -6.05 1.52
CA THR A 296 10.23 -6.43 2.66
C THR A 296 9.38 -6.78 3.88
N TRP A 297 8.36 -5.97 4.18
CA TRP A 297 7.40 -6.28 5.24
C TRP A 297 6.76 -7.66 5.02
N ASP A 298 6.27 -7.91 3.81
CA ASP A 298 5.61 -9.17 3.45
C ASP A 298 6.58 -10.36 3.54
N PHE A 299 7.82 -10.20 3.08
CA PHE A 299 8.84 -11.23 3.22
C PHE A 299 9.07 -11.61 4.69
N TYR A 300 9.32 -10.64 5.56
CA TYR A 300 9.54 -10.91 6.99
C TYR A 300 8.32 -11.51 7.68
N LYS A 301 7.11 -11.02 7.33
CA LYS A 301 5.85 -11.50 7.90
C LYS A 301 5.56 -12.93 7.46
N ASN A 302 5.65 -13.22 6.17
CA ASN A 302 5.25 -14.50 5.60
C ASN A 302 6.32 -15.59 5.85
N THR A 303 7.59 -15.21 5.86
CA THR A 303 8.70 -16.16 6.02
C THR A 303 9.01 -16.45 7.48
N PHE A 304 8.94 -15.44 8.35
CA PHE A 304 9.39 -15.55 9.76
C PHE A 304 8.31 -15.22 10.79
N GLY A 305 7.10 -14.84 10.37
CA GLY A 305 6.05 -14.38 11.28
C GLY A 305 6.31 -13.02 11.92
N ARG A 306 7.37 -12.30 11.51
CA ARG A 306 7.76 -11.02 12.10
C ARG A 306 6.86 -9.89 11.61
N SER A 307 6.19 -9.18 12.53
CA SER A 307 5.31 -8.06 12.17
C SER A 307 6.09 -6.75 12.11
N GLY A 308 6.55 -6.38 10.91
CA GLY A 308 7.39 -5.19 10.72
C GLY A 308 8.82 -5.32 11.22
N ILE A 309 9.61 -4.26 11.04
CA ILE A 309 11.06 -4.30 11.26
C ILE A 309 11.43 -4.51 12.73
N ARG A 310 10.66 -3.99 13.69
CA ARG A 310 10.85 -4.27 15.12
C ARG A 310 10.08 -5.48 15.64
N GLY A 311 9.18 -6.05 14.84
CA GLY A 311 8.25 -7.09 15.30
C GLY A 311 7.06 -6.56 16.12
N ASP A 312 6.90 -5.23 16.21
CA ASP A 312 5.86 -4.54 16.99
C ASP A 312 4.63 -4.13 16.15
N GLY A 313 4.62 -4.43 14.85
CA GLY A 313 3.55 -4.03 13.95
C GLY A 313 3.62 -2.59 13.44
N VAL A 314 4.70 -1.85 13.71
CA VAL A 314 4.90 -0.48 13.20
C VAL A 314 5.71 -0.49 11.90
N GLY A 315 5.20 0.21 10.88
CA GLY A 315 5.85 0.39 9.59
C GLY A 315 6.94 1.47 9.63
N ALA A 316 8.05 1.22 8.95
CA ALA A 316 9.04 2.24 8.67
C ALA A 316 8.57 3.09 7.48
N TYR A 317 9.04 4.34 7.38
CA TYR A 317 8.75 5.17 6.21
C TYR A 317 10.00 5.35 5.33
N SER A 318 9.78 5.70 4.07
CA SER A 318 10.84 5.89 3.08
C SER A 318 11.01 7.37 2.73
N ARG A 319 12.26 7.81 2.58
CA ARG A 319 12.62 9.17 2.14
C ARG A 319 13.36 9.09 0.81
N VAL A 320 12.79 9.62 -0.25
CA VAL A 320 13.44 9.70 -1.58
C VAL A 320 13.91 11.12 -1.90
N HIS A 321 14.77 11.24 -2.91
CA HIS A 321 15.39 12.51 -3.32
C HIS A 321 16.16 13.19 -2.20
N TYR A 322 16.95 12.40 -1.46
CA TYR A 322 17.85 12.90 -0.42
C TYR A 322 19.10 13.54 -1.05
N GLY A 323 19.32 14.82 -0.76
CA GLY A 323 20.48 15.56 -1.26
C GLY A 323 20.51 15.72 -2.78
N ARG A 324 21.69 16.06 -3.32
CA ARG A 324 21.93 16.17 -4.78
C ARG A 324 23.15 15.37 -5.13
N ASN A 325 23.08 14.59 -6.20
CA ASN A 325 24.10 13.64 -6.62
C ASN A 325 24.57 12.74 -5.47
N TYR A 326 23.65 12.40 -4.57
CA TYR A 326 23.99 11.63 -3.37
C TYR A 326 24.04 10.16 -3.74
N VAL A 327 25.24 9.60 -3.70
CA VAL A 327 25.52 8.22 -4.11
C VAL A 327 25.51 7.31 -2.88
N ASN A 328 24.38 7.28 -2.18
CA ASN A 328 24.16 6.33 -1.09
C ASN A 328 22.67 6.16 -0.75
N ALA A 329 22.36 5.03 -0.12
CA ALA A 329 21.13 4.80 0.63
C ALA A 329 21.52 4.49 2.09
N PHE A 330 20.59 4.66 3.02
CA PHE A 330 20.83 4.28 4.42
C PHE A 330 19.54 4.09 5.22
N TRP A 331 19.60 3.17 6.17
CA TRP A 331 18.70 3.08 7.32
C TRP A 331 19.09 4.06 8.44
N SER A 332 18.09 4.57 9.16
CA SER A 332 18.33 5.26 10.42
C SER A 332 17.30 4.91 11.48
N ASP A 333 17.76 4.33 12.60
CA ASP A 333 16.92 4.07 13.77
C ASP A 333 16.35 5.35 14.39
N SER A 334 17.03 6.48 14.24
CA SER A 334 16.62 7.76 14.84
C SER A 334 15.27 8.27 14.32
N CYS A 335 15.00 8.03 13.04
CA CYS A 335 13.72 8.33 12.39
C CYS A 335 12.89 7.08 12.13
N PHE A 336 13.45 5.88 12.35
CA PHE A 336 12.89 4.61 11.92
C PHE A 336 12.51 4.61 10.43
N CYS A 337 13.49 4.96 9.58
CA CYS A 337 13.23 5.25 8.19
C CYS A 337 14.39 4.89 7.26
N MET A 338 14.05 4.55 6.01
CA MET A 338 14.99 4.39 4.90
C MET A 338 15.17 5.72 4.18
N THR A 339 16.36 5.94 3.62
CA THR A 339 16.69 7.18 2.91
C THR A 339 17.49 6.88 1.66
N TYR A 340 17.06 7.45 0.55
CA TYR A 340 17.61 7.16 -0.77
C TYR A 340 18.06 8.44 -1.46
N GLY A 341 19.31 8.44 -1.92
CA GLY A 341 19.80 9.41 -2.88
C GLY A 341 19.42 9.05 -4.31
N ASP A 342 19.60 10.01 -5.22
CA ASP A 342 19.33 9.85 -6.65
C ASP A 342 20.54 9.37 -7.47
N GLY A 343 21.64 9.01 -6.78
CA GLY A 343 22.87 8.53 -7.40
C GLY A 343 23.66 9.63 -8.09
N ALA A 344 24.75 9.23 -8.76
CA ALA A 344 25.59 10.19 -9.49
C ALA A 344 24.76 10.86 -10.60
N SER A 345 24.92 12.17 -10.75
CA SER A 345 24.16 12.99 -11.71
C SER A 345 22.63 12.93 -11.55
N ASN A 346 22.11 12.39 -10.44
CA ASN A 346 20.69 12.14 -10.21
C ASN A 346 20.03 11.24 -11.28
N THR A 347 20.79 10.30 -11.86
CA THR A 347 20.28 9.42 -12.93
C THR A 347 20.06 7.98 -12.49
N HIS A 348 20.44 7.61 -11.28
CA HIS A 348 20.31 6.24 -10.76
C HIS A 348 19.90 6.30 -9.29
N PRO A 349 18.60 6.51 -9.00
CA PRO A 349 18.10 6.46 -7.63
C PRO A 349 18.46 5.14 -6.98
N LEU A 350 18.90 5.15 -5.73
CA LEU A 350 19.33 3.93 -5.04
C LEU A 350 18.13 3.20 -4.42
N THR A 351 17.08 2.99 -5.22
CA THR A 351 15.77 2.48 -4.77
C THR A 351 15.42 1.12 -5.33
N GLU A 352 16.37 0.38 -5.91
CA GLU A 352 16.14 -1.02 -6.32
C GLU A 352 15.78 -1.92 -5.13
N LEU A 353 15.22 -3.10 -5.42
CA LEU A 353 14.49 -3.86 -4.43
C LEU A 353 15.39 -4.50 -3.37
N ASP A 354 16.52 -5.06 -3.77
CA ASP A 354 17.51 -5.64 -2.86
C ASP A 354 18.12 -4.56 -1.96
N VAL A 355 18.39 -3.34 -2.47
CA VAL A 355 18.81 -2.18 -1.67
C VAL A 355 17.73 -1.79 -0.67
N ALA A 356 16.45 -1.74 -1.08
CA ALA A 356 15.37 -1.47 -0.12
C ALA A 356 15.28 -2.55 0.98
N GLY A 357 15.40 -3.83 0.61
CA GLY A 357 15.46 -4.94 1.56
C GLY A 357 16.69 -4.90 2.47
N HIS A 358 17.84 -4.50 1.93
CA HIS A 358 19.11 -4.30 2.64
C HIS A 358 18.97 -3.23 3.71
N GLU A 359 18.48 -2.04 3.36
CA GLU A 359 18.32 -0.94 4.31
C GLU A 359 17.35 -1.31 5.44
N MET A 360 16.19 -1.89 5.13
CA MET A 360 15.26 -2.34 6.16
C MET A 360 15.83 -3.42 7.07
N THR A 361 16.70 -4.27 6.53
CA THR A 361 17.33 -5.35 7.28
C THR A 361 18.35 -4.84 8.29
N HIS A 362 19.02 -3.71 8.04
CA HIS A 362 19.78 -3.03 9.12
C HIS A 362 18.90 -2.75 10.34
N GLY A 363 17.65 -2.32 10.12
CA GLY A 363 16.69 -2.14 11.19
C GLY A 363 16.31 -3.43 11.92
N VAL A 364 16.23 -4.56 11.21
CA VAL A 364 16.01 -5.88 11.85
C VAL A 364 17.19 -6.25 12.72
N THR A 365 18.41 -6.08 12.20
CA THR A 365 19.66 -6.30 12.96
C THR A 365 19.71 -5.42 14.20
N ALA A 366 19.41 -4.12 14.09
CA ALA A 366 19.41 -3.17 15.20
C ALA A 366 18.41 -3.55 16.30
N ASN A 367 17.27 -4.15 15.95
CA ASN A 367 16.22 -4.56 16.89
C ASN A 367 16.30 -6.03 17.31
N THR A 368 17.43 -6.69 17.02
CA THR A 368 17.68 -8.10 17.39
C THR A 368 19.10 -8.27 17.94
N ALA A 369 20.07 -8.70 17.11
CA ALA A 369 21.45 -8.93 17.52
C ALA A 369 22.18 -7.63 17.91
N GLY A 370 21.80 -6.50 17.31
CA GLY A 370 22.44 -5.20 17.52
C GLY A 370 23.91 -5.21 17.10
N LEU A 371 24.27 -5.93 16.02
CA LEU A 371 25.65 -6.09 15.54
C LEU A 371 26.33 -4.72 15.38
N ASN A 372 27.43 -4.52 16.12
CA ASN A 372 28.25 -3.33 16.01
C ASN A 372 28.70 -3.16 14.57
N TYR A 373 28.62 -1.92 14.05
CA TYR A 373 28.99 -1.59 12.69
C TYR A 373 30.50 -1.37 12.54
N SER A 374 31.29 -2.34 13.02
CA SER A 374 32.75 -2.33 12.97
C SER A 374 33.34 -3.73 13.04
N GLY A 375 34.52 -3.92 12.43
CA GLY A 375 35.21 -5.20 12.40
C GLY A 375 34.38 -6.33 11.79
N GLU A 376 34.52 -7.53 12.32
CA GLU A 376 33.77 -8.71 11.84
C GLU A 376 32.27 -8.62 12.13
N SER A 377 31.88 -8.03 13.26
CA SER A 377 30.48 -7.76 13.57
C SER A 377 29.83 -6.84 12.54
N GLY A 378 30.58 -5.83 12.07
CA GLY A 378 30.10 -4.93 11.02
C GLY A 378 29.97 -5.64 9.69
N GLY A 379 30.92 -6.52 9.35
CA GLY A 379 30.81 -7.39 8.18
C GLY A 379 29.60 -8.31 8.24
N LEU A 380 29.28 -8.88 9.42
CA LEU A 380 28.07 -9.67 9.61
C LEU A 380 26.80 -8.83 9.52
N ASN A 381 26.83 -7.57 9.94
CA ASN A 381 25.71 -6.63 9.80
C ASN A 381 25.41 -6.38 8.31
N GLU A 382 26.43 -5.96 7.55
CA GLU A 382 26.35 -5.77 6.10
C GLU A 382 25.92 -7.03 5.35
N ALA A 383 26.53 -8.18 5.66
CA ALA A 383 26.18 -9.44 5.02
C ALA A 383 24.74 -9.87 5.34
N THR A 384 24.26 -9.63 6.56
CA THR A 384 22.86 -9.91 6.91
C THR A 384 21.91 -9.08 6.05
N SER A 385 22.24 -7.81 5.82
CA SER A 385 21.47 -6.92 4.94
C SER A 385 21.51 -7.37 3.48
N ASP A 386 22.66 -7.75 2.93
CA ASP A 386 22.77 -8.33 1.58
C ASP A 386 21.95 -9.63 1.46
N ILE A 387 22.10 -10.55 2.42
CA ILE A 387 21.39 -11.84 2.45
C ILE A 387 19.88 -11.64 2.37
N PHE A 388 19.31 -10.81 3.24
CA PHE A 388 17.87 -10.62 3.25
C PHE A 388 17.38 -9.65 2.19
N GLY A 389 18.22 -8.74 1.68
CA GLY A 389 17.96 -7.95 0.47
C GLY A 389 17.67 -8.86 -0.71
N SER A 390 18.61 -9.77 -1.05
CA SER A 390 18.39 -10.75 -2.12
C SER A 390 17.20 -11.67 -1.82
N MET A 391 16.96 -12.09 -0.56
CA MET A 391 15.79 -12.94 -0.27
C MET A 391 14.46 -12.19 -0.43
N VAL A 392 14.42 -10.87 -0.22
CA VAL A 392 13.25 -10.04 -0.54
C VAL A 392 13.02 -10.02 -2.04
N GLU A 393 14.08 -9.84 -2.84
CA GLU A 393 14.02 -9.90 -4.30
C GLU A 393 13.48 -11.26 -4.78
N PHE A 394 14.02 -12.38 -4.28
CA PHE A 394 13.50 -13.73 -4.53
C PHE A 394 12.03 -13.92 -4.09
N SER A 395 11.61 -13.27 -3.02
CA SER A 395 10.24 -13.34 -2.53
C SER A 395 9.27 -12.53 -3.41
N ALA A 396 9.69 -11.37 -3.90
CA ALA A 396 8.87 -10.51 -4.75
C ALA A 396 8.81 -11.02 -6.19
N ASN A 397 9.93 -11.57 -6.69
CA ASN A 397 10.07 -12.22 -7.98
C ASN A 397 9.50 -11.37 -9.14
N LEU A 398 10.01 -10.15 -9.26
CA LEU A 398 9.55 -9.19 -10.24
C LEU A 398 10.11 -9.51 -11.65
N PRO A 399 9.37 -9.24 -12.73
CA PRO A 399 9.90 -9.44 -14.08
C PRO A 399 10.98 -8.43 -14.50
N LYS A 400 10.98 -7.22 -13.93
CA LYS A 400 11.91 -6.13 -14.27
C LYS A 400 13.19 -6.15 -13.44
N ASP A 401 13.13 -6.84 -12.32
CA ASP A 401 14.18 -7.00 -11.32
C ASP A 401 14.22 -8.49 -10.94
N ASN A 402 15.05 -9.23 -11.66
CA ASN A 402 14.96 -10.68 -11.75
C ASN A 402 15.82 -11.32 -10.66
N PRO A 403 15.22 -12.11 -9.74
CA PRO A 403 15.87 -12.48 -8.48
C PRO A 403 17.22 -13.13 -8.63
N ASP A 404 18.22 -12.55 -7.99
CA ASP A 404 19.59 -13.05 -8.07
C ASP A 404 20.42 -12.90 -6.76
N TYR A 405 21.74 -12.97 -6.87
CA TYR A 405 22.73 -12.97 -5.76
C TYR A 405 23.85 -11.93 -6.00
N LEU A 406 23.60 -11.02 -6.92
CA LEU A 406 24.28 -9.77 -7.09
C LEU A 406 23.61 -8.78 -6.14
N ILE A 407 24.35 -7.75 -5.75
CA ILE A 407 23.81 -6.66 -4.94
C ILE A 407 24.11 -5.40 -5.70
N GLY A 408 23.15 -4.48 -5.86
CA GLY A 408 23.48 -3.20 -6.48
C GLY A 408 23.46 -3.18 -8.00
N GLU A 409 22.91 -4.17 -8.70
CA GLU A 409 23.16 -4.34 -10.14
C GLU A 409 22.37 -3.38 -11.05
N LEU A 410 21.19 -2.91 -10.64
CA LEU A 410 20.38 -2.00 -11.45
C LEU A 410 20.70 -0.53 -11.18
N ILE A 411 21.18 -0.20 -9.97
CA ILE A 411 21.58 1.17 -9.62
C ILE A 411 22.87 1.65 -10.32
N ASP A 412 23.62 0.75 -10.97
CA ASP A 412 24.83 1.04 -11.73
C ASP A 412 25.77 2.05 -11.05
N ILE A 413 26.01 1.87 -9.75
CA ILE A 413 26.80 2.79 -8.93
C ILE A 413 28.24 2.94 -9.45
N ASN A 414 28.75 1.91 -10.13
CA ASN A 414 30.06 1.88 -10.76
C ASN A 414 30.09 2.53 -12.16
N GLY A 415 28.93 2.80 -12.77
CA GLY A 415 28.78 3.38 -14.11
C GLY A 415 29.28 2.50 -15.25
N ASN A 416 29.35 1.18 -15.02
CA ASN A 416 29.93 0.21 -15.94
C ASN A 416 29.07 -1.05 -16.11
N GLY A 417 27.85 -1.07 -15.54
CA GLY A 417 26.91 -2.17 -15.56
C GLY A 417 27.29 -3.37 -14.70
N THR A 418 28.31 -3.25 -13.84
CA THR A 418 28.65 -4.30 -12.87
C THR A 418 27.97 -4.03 -11.52
N PRO A 419 27.52 -5.07 -10.81
CA PRO A 419 26.93 -4.92 -9.49
C PRO A 419 27.91 -4.33 -8.48
N LEU A 420 27.35 -3.81 -7.40
CA LEU A 420 28.10 -3.31 -6.26
C LEU A 420 28.85 -4.45 -5.54
N ARG A 421 28.20 -5.60 -5.31
CA ARG A 421 28.80 -6.78 -4.66
C ARG A 421 28.31 -8.09 -5.29
N TYR A 422 29.03 -9.17 -4.98
CA TYR A 422 28.75 -10.53 -5.44
C TYR A 422 28.69 -11.48 -4.24
N MET A 423 27.61 -12.25 -4.09
CA MET A 423 27.56 -13.24 -3.00
C MET A 423 28.26 -14.56 -3.37
N ASP A 424 28.33 -14.95 -4.66
CA ASP A 424 28.91 -16.25 -5.07
C ASP A 424 30.43 -16.31 -5.01
N LYS A 425 31.07 -15.17 -5.24
CA LYS A 425 32.53 -14.97 -5.18
C LYS A 425 32.80 -13.48 -4.93
N PRO A 426 32.73 -13.03 -3.66
CA PRO A 426 32.86 -11.62 -3.28
C PRO A 426 34.04 -10.89 -3.93
N SER A 427 35.20 -11.54 -4.05
CA SER A 427 36.42 -10.95 -4.62
C SER A 427 36.31 -10.49 -6.08
N LYS A 428 35.20 -10.80 -6.78
CA LYS A 428 34.90 -10.24 -8.12
C LYS A 428 34.81 -8.72 -8.13
N ASP A 429 34.47 -8.09 -7.00
CA ASP A 429 34.50 -6.62 -6.85
C ASP A 429 35.92 -6.07 -6.64
N GLY A 430 36.93 -6.94 -6.52
CA GLY A 430 38.34 -6.61 -6.33
C GLY A 430 38.77 -6.30 -4.89
N ARG A 431 37.86 -6.32 -3.91
CA ARG A 431 38.13 -5.90 -2.52
C ARG A 431 37.55 -6.82 -1.45
N SER A 432 36.39 -7.41 -1.68
CA SER A 432 35.69 -8.26 -0.70
C SER A 432 36.40 -9.58 -0.47
N ALA A 433 36.29 -10.08 0.76
CA ALA A 433 36.91 -11.34 1.16
C ALA A 433 36.03 -12.54 0.77
N ASP A 434 36.57 -13.48 -0.04
CA ASP A 434 35.90 -14.76 -0.32
C ASP A 434 35.88 -15.69 0.91
N SER A 435 36.81 -15.53 1.85
CA SER A 435 36.97 -16.45 2.98
C SER A 435 37.64 -15.74 4.16
N TRP A 436 37.39 -16.27 5.35
CA TRP A 436 37.92 -15.71 6.58
C TRP A 436 39.45 -15.80 6.61
N SER A 437 40.06 -14.74 7.13
CA SER A 437 41.46 -14.67 7.54
C SER A 437 41.57 -13.73 8.73
N SER A 438 42.67 -13.79 9.47
CA SER A 438 42.88 -12.90 10.63
C SER A 438 42.88 -11.40 10.28
N GLY A 439 43.00 -11.04 9.00
CA GLY A 439 42.95 -9.65 8.52
C GLY A 439 41.54 -9.15 8.16
N VAL A 440 40.53 -10.03 8.08
CA VAL A 440 39.17 -9.67 7.60
C VAL A 440 38.54 -8.58 8.47
N GLY A 441 38.69 -8.64 9.79
CA GLY A 441 38.18 -7.62 10.70
C GLY A 441 38.83 -6.23 10.56
N SER A 442 39.90 -6.08 9.77
CA SER A 442 40.52 -4.78 9.46
C SER A 442 40.02 -4.17 8.14
N LEU A 443 39.25 -4.92 7.34
CA LEU A 443 38.62 -4.39 6.14
C LEU A 443 37.46 -3.46 6.52
N ASP A 444 37.11 -2.56 5.60
CA ASP A 444 35.83 -1.89 5.66
C ASP A 444 34.69 -2.94 5.69
N VAL A 445 33.63 -2.64 6.45
CA VAL A 445 32.56 -3.60 6.73
C VAL A 445 31.87 -4.13 5.47
N HIS A 446 31.79 -3.31 4.41
CA HIS A 446 31.21 -3.71 3.13
C HIS A 446 32.08 -4.73 2.37
N TYR A 447 33.35 -4.89 2.74
CA TYR A 447 34.28 -5.88 2.16
C TYR A 447 34.51 -7.08 3.08
N SER A 448 34.47 -6.86 4.40
CA SER A 448 34.53 -7.95 5.38
C SER A 448 33.25 -8.79 5.37
N SER A 449 32.11 -8.24 4.91
CA SER A 449 30.84 -8.95 4.69
C SER A 449 30.92 -10.10 3.69
N GLY A 450 31.89 -10.04 2.75
CA GLY A 450 32.07 -11.06 1.72
C GLY A 450 32.11 -12.50 2.26
N VAL A 451 32.69 -12.73 3.43
CA VAL A 451 32.78 -14.07 4.03
C VAL A 451 31.40 -14.64 4.35
N ALA A 452 30.50 -13.84 4.94
CA ALA A 452 29.13 -14.26 5.24
C ALA A 452 28.24 -14.31 3.98
N ASN A 453 28.42 -13.39 3.03
CA ASN A 453 27.74 -13.45 1.74
C ASN A 453 28.06 -14.76 1.00
N HIS A 454 29.35 -15.12 0.95
CA HIS A 454 29.82 -16.35 0.33
C HIS A 454 29.35 -17.59 1.09
N PHE A 455 29.39 -17.57 2.43
CA PHE A 455 28.81 -18.61 3.25
C PHE A 455 27.33 -18.83 2.90
N PHE A 456 26.53 -17.78 2.83
CA PHE A 456 25.10 -17.90 2.58
C PHE A 456 24.82 -18.43 1.16
N TYR A 457 25.52 -17.92 0.14
CA TYR A 457 25.41 -18.44 -1.22
C TYR A 457 25.73 -19.95 -1.25
N LEU A 458 26.88 -20.36 -0.71
CA LEU A 458 27.29 -21.77 -0.67
C LEU A 458 26.32 -22.64 0.13
N LEU A 459 25.73 -22.12 1.21
CA LEU A 459 24.73 -22.85 1.99
C LEU A 459 23.42 -23.00 1.21
N ALA A 460 22.97 -21.97 0.49
CA ALA A 460 21.74 -22.01 -0.27
C ALA A 460 21.89 -22.84 -1.56
N GLU A 461 22.94 -22.59 -2.33
CA GLU A 461 23.11 -23.07 -3.70
C GLU A 461 24.19 -24.14 -3.85
N GLY A 462 25.14 -24.25 -2.92
CA GLY A 462 26.30 -25.12 -3.08
C GLY A 462 27.41 -24.48 -3.93
N SER A 463 28.50 -25.23 -4.09
CA SER A 463 29.71 -24.78 -4.79
C SER A 463 29.69 -25.14 -6.28
N GLY A 464 30.52 -24.47 -7.06
CA GLY A 464 30.75 -24.75 -8.48
C GLY A 464 29.84 -23.96 -9.42
N ALA A 465 29.83 -24.36 -10.69
CA ALA A 465 29.08 -23.67 -11.73
C ALA A 465 27.58 -23.94 -11.61
N LYS A 466 26.78 -22.86 -11.56
CA LYS A 466 25.31 -22.92 -11.54
C LYS A 466 24.70 -21.71 -12.24
N THR A 467 23.56 -21.90 -12.87
CA THR A 467 22.70 -20.79 -13.31
C THR A 467 21.48 -20.70 -12.40
N VAL A 468 21.25 -19.53 -11.80
CA VAL A 468 20.02 -19.23 -11.03
C VAL A 468 19.32 -18.09 -11.74
N ASN A 469 18.05 -18.31 -12.12
CA ASN A 469 17.21 -17.33 -12.84
C ASN A 469 17.88 -16.64 -14.04
N GLY A 470 18.77 -17.35 -14.75
CA GLY A 470 19.49 -16.80 -15.92
C GLY A 470 20.83 -16.14 -15.61
N VAL A 471 21.17 -15.90 -14.35
CA VAL A 471 22.49 -15.41 -13.92
C VAL A 471 23.43 -16.59 -13.69
N SER A 472 24.63 -16.51 -14.27
CA SER A 472 25.63 -17.56 -14.18
C SER A 472 26.63 -17.31 -13.05
N TYR A 473 26.76 -18.29 -12.17
CA TYR A 473 27.64 -18.29 -11.01
C TYR A 473 28.66 -19.41 -11.11
N ASN A 474 29.81 -19.23 -10.44
CA ASN A 474 30.80 -20.28 -10.27
C ASN A 474 31.54 -20.06 -8.95
N SER A 475 30.99 -20.64 -7.89
CA SER A 475 31.40 -20.35 -6.51
C SER A 475 32.47 -21.33 -6.01
N PRO A 476 33.70 -20.87 -5.72
CA PRO A 476 34.77 -21.74 -5.22
C PRO A 476 34.64 -22.01 -3.70
N THR A 477 35.41 -22.96 -3.18
CA THR A 477 35.58 -23.14 -1.72
C THR A 477 37.06 -22.98 -1.37
N SER A 478 37.37 -22.37 -0.22
CA SER A 478 38.76 -22.14 0.22
C SER A 478 39.55 -23.42 0.45
N ASN A 479 38.86 -24.51 0.78
CA ASN A 479 39.43 -25.81 1.08
C ASN A 479 39.28 -26.84 -0.06
N GLY A 480 38.75 -26.43 -1.23
CA GLY A 480 38.53 -27.32 -2.38
C GLY A 480 37.40 -28.35 -2.20
N SER A 481 36.59 -28.24 -1.14
CA SER A 481 35.42 -29.10 -0.94
C SER A 481 34.30 -28.81 -1.96
N THR A 482 33.42 -29.79 -2.15
CA THR A 482 32.19 -29.63 -2.95
C THR A 482 30.97 -29.65 -2.04
N LEU A 483 30.12 -28.63 -2.16
CA LEU A 483 28.90 -28.45 -1.38
C LEU A 483 27.68 -28.53 -2.30
N ALA A 484 26.64 -29.25 -1.86
CA ALA A 484 25.38 -29.37 -2.59
C ALA A 484 24.38 -28.23 -2.32
N GLY A 485 24.52 -27.54 -1.18
CA GLY A 485 23.53 -26.58 -0.67
C GLY A 485 22.30 -27.25 -0.03
N ILE A 486 21.56 -26.49 0.78
CA ILE A 486 20.31 -26.91 1.44
C ILE A 486 19.08 -26.16 0.93
N GLY A 487 19.26 -25.27 -0.05
CA GLY A 487 18.23 -24.41 -0.62
C GLY A 487 17.95 -23.15 0.21
N ARG A 488 17.57 -22.07 -0.49
CA ARG A 488 17.26 -20.74 0.08
C ARG A 488 16.30 -20.79 1.27
N ALA A 489 15.21 -21.54 1.14
CA ALA A 489 14.16 -21.60 2.15
C ALA A 489 14.67 -22.09 3.52
N LYS A 490 15.61 -23.04 3.54
CA LYS A 490 16.23 -23.53 4.77
C LYS A 490 17.38 -22.63 5.24
N ALA A 491 18.21 -22.16 4.31
CA ALA A 491 19.34 -21.27 4.61
C ALA A 491 18.88 -19.98 5.30
N GLN A 492 17.83 -19.33 4.79
CA GLN A 492 17.28 -18.09 5.38
C GLN A 492 16.70 -18.32 6.79
N GLN A 493 16.11 -19.48 7.06
CA GLN A 493 15.60 -19.83 8.39
C GLN A 493 16.75 -20.01 9.39
N VAL A 494 17.83 -20.67 8.98
CA VAL A 494 19.04 -20.82 9.81
C VAL A 494 19.65 -19.46 10.12
N TRP A 495 19.86 -18.61 9.10
CA TRP A 495 20.47 -17.29 9.30
C TRP A 495 19.60 -16.39 10.18
N TYR A 496 18.28 -16.33 9.93
CA TYR A 496 17.37 -15.51 10.72
C TYR A 496 17.28 -15.97 12.18
N ARG A 497 17.20 -17.29 12.42
CA ARG A 497 17.20 -17.85 13.77
C ARG A 497 18.52 -17.58 14.49
N ALA A 498 19.66 -17.67 13.80
CA ALA A 498 20.96 -17.33 14.35
C ALA A 498 21.02 -15.85 14.76
N LEU A 499 20.65 -14.94 13.85
CA LEU A 499 20.60 -13.50 14.08
C LEU A 499 19.72 -13.13 15.28
N THR A 500 18.50 -13.65 15.34
CA THR A 500 17.49 -13.17 16.29
C THR A 500 17.54 -13.80 17.68
N VAL A 501 18.33 -14.86 17.86
CA VAL A 501 18.33 -15.66 19.11
C VAL A 501 19.72 -15.84 19.69
N TYR A 502 20.74 -15.96 18.84
CA TYR A 502 22.07 -16.41 19.26
C TYR A 502 23.16 -15.36 19.06
N MET A 503 23.03 -14.47 18.07
CA MET A 503 23.98 -13.40 17.84
C MET A 503 23.76 -12.23 18.82
N THR A 504 24.86 -11.60 19.20
CA THR A 504 24.93 -10.39 20.02
C THR A 504 25.76 -9.30 19.32
N SER A 505 25.83 -8.11 19.89
CA SER A 505 26.46 -6.93 19.26
C SER A 505 27.94 -7.08 18.95
N THR A 506 28.64 -8.05 19.54
CA THR A 506 30.08 -8.30 19.33
C THR A 506 30.35 -9.65 18.67
N THR A 507 29.35 -10.24 18.00
CA THR A 507 29.52 -11.51 17.29
C THR A 507 30.59 -11.37 16.22
N ASP A 508 31.59 -12.24 16.24
CA ASP A 508 32.60 -12.40 15.19
C ASP A 508 32.27 -13.62 14.31
N TYR A 509 33.09 -13.93 13.30
CA TYR A 509 32.78 -15.04 12.39
C TYR A 509 32.78 -16.42 13.10
N ALA A 510 33.65 -16.63 14.09
CA ALA A 510 33.66 -17.87 14.87
C ALA A 510 32.38 -18.04 15.72
N ALA A 511 31.92 -16.95 16.33
CA ALA A 511 30.65 -16.91 17.06
C ALA A 511 29.45 -17.05 16.11
N ALA A 512 29.48 -16.46 14.90
CA ALA A 512 28.44 -16.62 13.89
C ALA A 512 28.31 -18.07 13.42
N ARG A 513 29.43 -18.78 13.28
CA ARG A 513 29.44 -20.24 13.06
C ARG A 513 28.73 -20.99 14.17
N THR A 514 29.06 -20.67 15.42
CA THR A 514 28.41 -21.30 16.58
C THR A 514 26.90 -21.01 16.60
N ALA A 515 26.51 -19.75 16.35
CA ALA A 515 25.11 -19.31 16.32
C ALA A 515 24.29 -20.04 15.26
N THR A 516 24.82 -20.19 14.05
CA THR A 516 24.14 -20.89 12.95
C THR A 516 24.08 -22.41 13.15
N LEU A 517 25.06 -23.03 13.79
CA LEU A 517 24.99 -24.44 14.20
C LEU A 517 23.93 -24.68 15.28
N ASN A 518 23.82 -23.77 16.26
CA ASN A 518 22.75 -23.82 17.25
C ASN A 518 21.38 -23.61 16.59
N ALA A 519 21.26 -22.66 15.67
CA ALA A 519 20.04 -22.45 14.89
C ALA A 519 19.63 -23.68 14.06
N ALA A 520 20.59 -24.34 13.39
CA ALA A 520 20.32 -25.57 12.65
C ALA A 520 19.91 -26.73 13.59
N THR A 521 20.50 -26.79 14.79
CA THR A 521 20.12 -27.75 15.82
C THR A 521 18.67 -27.53 16.29
N ASP A 522 18.29 -26.28 16.56
CA ASP A 522 16.92 -25.93 16.96
C ASP A 522 15.88 -26.32 15.89
N LEU A 523 16.21 -26.03 14.63
CA LEU A 523 15.26 -26.17 13.51
C LEU A 523 15.17 -27.60 12.98
N TYR A 524 16.28 -28.33 12.97
CA TYR A 524 16.40 -29.62 12.27
C TYR A 524 17.05 -30.73 13.10
N GLY A 525 17.69 -30.40 14.22
CA GLY A 525 18.44 -31.34 15.08
C GLY A 525 19.93 -31.43 14.75
N SER A 526 20.77 -31.75 15.74
CA SER A 526 22.24 -31.76 15.61
C SER A 526 22.80 -32.90 14.74
N GLY A 527 22.01 -33.95 14.48
CA GLY A 527 22.35 -35.04 13.56
C GLY A 527 21.81 -34.85 12.13
N SER A 528 21.24 -33.69 11.81
CA SER A 528 20.59 -33.43 10.53
C SER A 528 21.58 -33.13 9.40
N ALA A 529 21.10 -33.28 8.16
CA ALA A 529 21.86 -32.89 6.97
C ALA A 529 22.10 -31.38 6.93
N GLU A 530 21.15 -30.58 7.44
CA GLU A 530 21.23 -29.12 7.54
C GLU A 530 22.33 -28.68 8.51
N TYR A 531 22.41 -29.31 9.69
CA TYR A 531 23.50 -29.04 10.64
C TYR A 531 24.86 -29.36 10.02
N ALA A 532 24.99 -30.54 9.39
CA ALA A 532 26.22 -30.95 8.72
C ALA A 532 26.60 -30.01 7.57
N ALA A 533 25.63 -29.54 6.79
CA ALA A 533 25.84 -28.58 5.72
C ALA A 533 26.31 -27.23 6.26
N VAL A 534 25.71 -26.69 7.33
CA VAL A 534 26.15 -25.44 7.96
C VAL A 534 27.61 -25.56 8.43
N ALA A 535 27.97 -26.64 9.11
CA ALA A 535 29.35 -26.89 9.53
C ALA A 535 30.32 -26.93 8.34
N ALA A 536 29.97 -27.69 7.29
CA ALA A 536 30.80 -27.84 6.10
C ALA A 536 30.97 -26.51 5.34
N THR A 537 29.91 -25.71 5.23
CA THR A 537 29.95 -24.42 4.52
C THR A 537 30.81 -23.39 5.25
N TRP A 538 30.76 -23.33 6.59
CA TRP A 538 31.69 -22.46 7.33
C TRP A 538 33.15 -22.85 7.11
N SER A 539 33.46 -24.14 7.14
CA SER A 539 34.80 -24.63 6.81
C SER A 539 35.20 -24.32 5.37
N ALA A 540 34.25 -24.29 4.43
CA ALA A 540 34.49 -23.92 3.03
C ALA A 540 34.82 -22.43 2.85
N VAL A 541 34.45 -21.55 3.79
CA VAL A 541 34.89 -20.15 3.85
C VAL A 541 35.93 -19.90 4.95
N ASN A 542 36.64 -20.94 5.38
CA ASN A 542 37.75 -20.90 6.33
C ASN A 542 37.39 -20.43 7.76
N VAL A 543 36.16 -20.66 8.21
CA VAL A 543 35.73 -20.45 9.60
C VAL A 543 35.51 -21.82 10.25
N ASN A 544 36.32 -22.18 11.24
CA ASN A 544 36.37 -23.55 11.80
C ASN A 544 36.04 -23.61 13.29
#